data_AF-A0A9E5EWQ8-F1
#
_entry.id   AF-A0A9E5EWQ8-F1
#
_cell.length_a   1.000
_cell.length_b   1.000
_cell.length_c   1.000
_cell.angle_alpha   90.00
_cell.angle_beta   90.00
_cell.angle_gamma   90.00
#
_symmetry.space_group_name_H-M   'P 1'
#
loop_
_entity.id
_entity.type
_entity.pdbx_description
1 polymer ?
#
loop_
_entity_poly.entity_id
_entity_poly.type
_entity_poly.pdbx_seq_one_letter_code
_entity_poly.pdbx_strand_id
1 'polypeptide(L)'
;ADLNSAWVTGEFQISKDDPASVACWPADAILQLTYRLKETSLGIEAIVINPDTKPLPFGLGYHPYFNLPFTPGLASDDCSLQCGAKSFWHLDECLPDGRKIPVDAARNLNSLRKMKGFQVDDVLTDLPEFKPNAFGMMERGRVQGAKQHAMVMYCDNSWRDMVVFTPGSRTSVCIEPYTCVTDAINLQQKGIDSGLLILPPSGRHQSLVELRIEQCGS
;
A
#
# COMPACT_ATOMS: atom_id res chain seq x y z
N ALA A 1 -6.98 22.84 8.88
CA ALA A 1 -5.64 23.03 9.47
C ALA A 1 -5.81 23.47 10.91
N ASP A 2 -4.89 23.07 11.77
CA ASP A 2 -4.76 23.52 13.15
C ASP A 2 -3.31 23.96 13.42
N LEU A 3 -2.94 24.19 14.68
CA LEU A 3 -1.59 24.61 15.05
C LEU A 3 -0.50 23.58 14.69
N ASN A 4 -0.85 22.31 14.49
CA ASN A 4 0.07 21.20 14.37
C ASN A 4 -0.03 20.45 13.04
N SER A 5 -1.10 20.67 12.25
CA SER A 5 -1.33 19.92 11.02
C SER A 5 -2.19 20.67 9.99
N ALA A 6 -2.01 20.32 8.72
CA ALA A 6 -2.90 20.69 7.62
C ALA A 6 -3.55 19.44 7.04
N TRP A 7 -4.79 19.52 6.56
CA TRP A 7 -5.46 18.40 5.93
C TRP A 7 -6.43 18.84 4.85
N VAL A 8 -6.67 17.93 3.91
CA VAL A 8 -7.72 18.01 2.90
C VAL A 8 -8.44 16.67 2.86
N THR A 9 -9.77 16.71 2.73
CA THR A 9 -10.60 15.52 2.57
C THR A 9 -11.31 15.59 1.22
N GLY A 10 -11.17 14.53 0.43
CA GLY A 10 -12.01 14.27 -0.73
C GLY A 10 -13.02 13.17 -0.42
N GLU A 11 -14.20 13.25 -1.02
CA GLU A 11 -15.23 12.22 -0.98
C GLU A 11 -15.62 11.86 -2.42
N PHE A 12 -15.90 10.58 -2.65
CA PHE A 12 -16.44 10.07 -3.89
C PHE A 12 -17.52 9.04 -3.58
N GLN A 13 -18.71 9.20 -4.13
CA GLN A 13 -19.81 8.24 -4.07
C GLN A 13 -20.16 7.78 -5.48
N ILE A 14 -20.12 6.46 -5.74
CA ILE A 14 -20.35 5.90 -7.09
C ILE A 14 -21.68 6.42 -7.67
N SER A 15 -22.79 6.27 -6.95
CA SER A 15 -24.11 6.67 -7.46
C SER A 15 -24.31 8.17 -7.69
N LYS A 16 -23.47 9.03 -7.13
CA LYS A 16 -23.57 10.49 -7.28
C LYS A 16 -22.56 11.06 -8.26
N ASP A 17 -21.30 10.65 -8.11
CA ASP A 17 -20.17 11.22 -8.83
C ASP A 17 -19.85 10.46 -10.14
N ASP A 18 -20.24 9.18 -10.23
CA ASP A 18 -20.19 8.40 -11.47
C ASP A 18 -21.40 7.44 -11.63
N PRO A 19 -22.61 7.98 -11.87
CA PRO A 19 -23.83 7.18 -11.94
C PRO A 19 -23.80 6.08 -13.02
N ALA A 20 -22.98 6.25 -14.07
CA ALA A 20 -22.84 5.26 -15.14
C ALA A 20 -22.17 3.97 -14.66
N SER A 21 -21.30 4.06 -13.65
CA SER A 21 -20.59 2.91 -13.08
C SER A 21 -21.41 2.11 -12.08
N VAL A 22 -22.59 2.59 -11.64
CA VAL A 22 -23.44 1.86 -10.67
C VAL A 22 -23.73 0.42 -11.12
N ALA A 23 -23.98 0.21 -12.41
CA ALA A 23 -24.26 -1.13 -12.94
C ALA A 23 -23.04 -2.07 -12.94
N CYS A 24 -21.83 -1.53 -12.80
CA CYS A 24 -20.57 -2.29 -12.76
C CYS A 24 -20.23 -2.78 -11.34
N TRP A 25 -20.91 -2.28 -10.31
CA TRP A 25 -20.65 -2.61 -8.91
C TRP A 25 -21.86 -3.30 -8.26
N PRO A 26 -21.65 -4.24 -7.33
CA PRO A 26 -22.75 -4.99 -6.71
C PRO A 26 -23.55 -4.19 -5.68
N ALA A 27 -23.00 -3.08 -5.19
CA ALA A 27 -23.60 -2.13 -4.24
C ALA A 27 -22.99 -0.73 -4.46
N ASP A 28 -23.69 0.31 -4.03
CA ASP A 28 -23.13 1.66 -3.97
C ASP A 28 -22.04 1.76 -2.89
N ALA A 29 -21.12 2.72 -3.04
CA ALA A 29 -19.98 2.90 -2.13
C ALA A 29 -19.63 4.38 -2.00
N ILE A 30 -19.25 4.77 -0.78
CA ILE A 30 -18.67 6.09 -0.49
C ILE A 30 -17.22 5.86 -0.04
N LEU A 31 -16.28 6.51 -0.71
CA LEU A 31 -14.87 6.57 -0.33
C LEU A 31 -14.55 8.00 0.10
N GLN A 32 -14.09 8.16 1.34
CA GLN A 32 -13.47 9.39 1.81
C GLN A 32 -11.97 9.17 1.98
N LEU A 33 -11.16 10.10 1.46
CA LEU A 33 -9.72 10.13 1.65
C LEU A 33 -9.33 11.43 2.33
N THR A 34 -8.70 11.34 3.50
CA THR A 34 -8.10 12.48 4.17
C THR A 34 -6.59 12.40 4.10
N TYR A 35 -5.99 13.38 3.43
CA TYR A 35 -4.55 13.59 3.44
C TYR A 35 -4.22 14.59 4.55
N ARG A 36 -3.34 14.21 5.48
CA ARG A 36 -2.95 15.04 6.62
C ARG A 36 -1.44 15.20 6.68
N LEU A 37 -0.98 16.43 6.52
CA LEU A 37 0.43 16.80 6.66
C LEU A 37 0.70 17.26 8.09
N LYS A 38 1.68 16.63 8.75
CA LYS A 38 2.16 16.99 10.10
C LYS A 38 3.66 16.78 10.16
N GLU A 39 4.41 17.83 10.49
CA GLU A 39 5.87 17.79 10.62
C GLU A 39 6.54 17.14 9.38
N THR A 40 7.16 15.97 9.54
CA THR A 40 7.82 15.20 8.46
C THR A 40 6.97 14.05 7.92
N SER A 41 5.66 14.04 8.21
CA SER A 41 4.75 12.95 7.88
C SER A 41 3.55 13.40 7.04
N LEU A 42 3.14 12.53 6.12
CA LEU A 42 1.88 12.59 5.39
C LEU A 42 1.06 11.35 5.75
N GLY A 43 -0.02 11.55 6.50
CA GLY A 43 -1.04 10.54 6.75
C GLY A 43 -2.07 10.49 5.63
N ILE A 44 -2.50 9.28 5.28
CA ILE A 44 -3.54 8.97 4.30
C ILE A 44 -4.56 8.08 5.01
N GLU A 45 -5.68 8.70 5.39
CA GLU A 45 -6.80 8.01 6.03
C GLU A 45 -7.86 7.71 4.98
N ALA A 46 -8.24 6.44 4.85
CA ALA A 46 -9.39 6.02 4.06
C ALA A 46 -10.55 5.67 4.95
N ILE A 47 -11.75 6.10 4.55
CA ILE A 47 -13.01 5.62 5.10
C ILE A 47 -13.84 5.12 3.93
N VAL A 48 -14.22 3.84 3.98
CA VAL A 48 -15.17 3.24 3.03
C VAL A 48 -16.48 3.01 3.76
N ILE A 49 -17.57 3.51 3.21
CA ILE A 49 -18.93 3.36 3.76
C ILE A 49 -19.79 2.67 2.72
N ASN A 50 -20.58 1.71 3.18
CA ASN A 50 -21.63 1.07 2.39
C ASN A 50 -22.98 1.77 2.68
N PRO A 51 -23.42 2.72 1.84
CA PRO A 51 -24.73 3.37 2.01
C PRO A 51 -25.90 2.49 1.56
N ASP A 52 -25.63 1.35 0.93
CA ASP A 52 -26.64 0.48 0.34
C ASP A 52 -27.25 -0.49 1.36
N THR A 53 -28.29 -1.19 0.92
CA THR A 53 -28.99 -2.28 1.62
C THR A 53 -28.41 -3.66 1.35
N LYS A 54 -27.42 -3.75 0.46
CA LYS A 54 -26.71 -4.99 0.08
C LYS A 54 -25.27 -4.97 0.60
N PRO A 55 -24.62 -6.13 0.79
CA PRO A 55 -23.20 -6.17 1.13
C PRO A 55 -22.31 -5.54 0.03
N LEU A 56 -21.28 -4.81 0.45
CA LEU A 56 -20.30 -4.18 -0.44
C LEU A 56 -18.96 -4.92 -0.33
N PRO A 57 -18.59 -5.77 -1.31
CA PRO A 57 -17.23 -6.29 -1.44
C PRO A 57 -16.30 -5.18 -1.97
N PHE A 58 -15.13 -5.03 -1.37
CA PHE A 58 -14.15 -4.02 -1.77
C PHE A 58 -12.72 -4.40 -1.34
N GLY A 59 -11.75 -3.65 -1.87
CA GLY A 59 -10.37 -3.62 -1.42
C GLY A 59 -9.77 -2.25 -1.71
N LEU A 60 -8.71 -1.90 -1.00
CA LEU A 60 -7.96 -0.65 -1.19
C LEU A 60 -6.52 -0.99 -1.57
N GLY A 61 -5.96 -0.16 -2.44
CA GLY A 61 -4.55 -0.16 -2.79
C GLY A 61 -4.11 1.27 -3.08
N TYR A 62 -2.86 1.60 -2.76
CA TYR A 62 -2.25 2.87 -3.16
C TYR A 62 -1.05 2.61 -4.06
N HIS A 63 -0.84 3.46 -5.06
CA HIS A 63 0.23 3.31 -6.04
C HIS A 63 1.28 4.44 -5.95
N PRO A 64 1.92 4.69 -4.78
CA PRO A 64 2.84 5.81 -4.65
C PRO A 64 4.16 5.51 -5.37
N TYR A 65 4.52 6.38 -6.32
CA TYR A 65 5.84 6.42 -6.92
C TYR A 65 6.75 7.34 -6.09
N PHE A 66 7.87 6.80 -5.66
CA PHE A 66 8.90 7.54 -4.93
C PHE A 66 10.07 7.86 -5.87
N ASN A 67 10.34 9.14 -6.08
CA ASN A 67 11.43 9.60 -6.96
C ASN A 67 12.80 9.22 -6.41
N LEU A 68 13.67 8.72 -7.29
CA LEU A 68 15.06 8.38 -7.00
C LEU A 68 16.01 9.21 -7.89
N PRO A 69 17.11 9.72 -7.33
CA PRO A 69 17.42 9.77 -5.89
C PRO A 69 16.57 10.84 -5.17
N PHE A 70 16.30 10.64 -3.88
CA PHE A 70 15.73 11.70 -3.02
C PHE A 70 16.74 12.78 -2.64
N THR A 71 18.01 12.53 -2.94
CA THR A 71 19.13 13.35 -2.52
C THR A 71 19.81 13.96 -3.75
N PRO A 72 19.88 15.30 -3.85
CA PRO A 72 20.64 15.96 -4.90
C PRO A 72 22.11 15.50 -4.91
N GLY A 73 22.61 15.15 -6.10
CA GLY A 73 24.00 14.76 -6.34
C GLY A 73 24.31 13.26 -6.18
N LEU A 74 23.31 12.40 -6.00
CA LEU A 74 23.48 10.93 -5.97
C LEU A 74 22.88 10.27 -7.21
N ALA A 75 23.11 8.97 -7.39
CA ALA A 75 22.41 8.16 -8.36
C ALA A 75 21.27 7.36 -7.69
N SER A 76 20.23 7.00 -8.45
CA SER A 76 19.17 6.09 -7.97
C SER A 76 19.72 4.76 -7.47
N ASP A 77 20.79 4.28 -8.11
CA ASP A 77 21.51 3.04 -7.75
C ASP A 77 22.10 3.06 -6.34
N ASP A 78 22.35 4.24 -5.77
CA ASP A 78 22.88 4.40 -4.41
C ASP A 78 21.81 4.25 -3.33
N CYS A 79 20.53 4.37 -3.71
CA CYS A 79 19.41 4.18 -2.80
C CYS A 79 19.23 2.70 -2.46
N SER A 80 18.61 2.45 -1.30
CA SER A 80 18.29 1.11 -0.84
C SER A 80 16.82 0.99 -0.48
N LEU A 81 16.27 -0.20 -0.63
CA LEU A 81 14.87 -0.54 -0.39
C LEU A 81 14.77 -1.65 0.65
N GLN A 82 13.75 -1.58 1.49
CA GLN A 82 13.32 -2.67 2.37
C GLN A 82 11.80 -2.75 2.36
N CYS A 83 11.28 -3.96 2.29
CA CYS A 83 9.85 -4.29 2.39
C CYS A 83 9.77 -5.76 2.79
N GLY A 84 9.68 -6.00 4.11
CA GLY A 84 9.80 -7.35 4.65
C GLY A 84 8.61 -8.23 4.27
N ALA A 85 8.88 -9.47 3.87
CA ALA A 85 7.88 -10.46 3.50
C ALA A 85 8.46 -11.87 3.58
N LYS A 86 7.62 -12.85 3.95
CA LYS A 86 8.01 -14.27 3.94
C LYS A 86 7.74 -14.93 2.59
N SER A 87 6.70 -14.46 1.89
CA SER A 87 6.24 -15.04 0.64
C SER A 87 5.89 -13.95 -0.38
N PHE A 88 5.68 -14.35 -1.62
CA PHE A 88 5.04 -13.56 -2.66
C PHE A 88 3.93 -14.38 -3.33
N TRP A 89 2.93 -13.72 -3.90
CA TRP A 89 1.92 -14.37 -4.71
C TRP A 89 2.54 -14.75 -6.07
N HIS A 90 2.40 -16.01 -6.48
CA HIS A 90 2.79 -16.42 -7.82
C HIS A 90 1.85 -15.78 -8.84
N LEU A 91 2.43 -15.08 -9.81
CA LEU A 91 1.70 -14.41 -10.87
C LEU A 91 1.81 -15.20 -12.17
N ASP A 92 0.67 -15.44 -12.81
CA ASP A 92 0.56 -15.90 -14.18
C ASP A 92 -0.07 -14.76 -14.99
N GLU A 93 0.66 -14.24 -15.99
CA GLU A 93 0.25 -13.05 -16.76
C GLU A 93 -0.21 -11.86 -15.88
N CYS A 94 0.56 -11.55 -14.83
CA CYS A 94 0.28 -10.49 -13.84
C CYS A 94 -0.95 -10.73 -12.93
N LEU A 95 -1.61 -11.88 -13.02
CA LEU A 95 -2.70 -12.28 -12.13
C LEU A 95 -2.23 -13.33 -11.14
N PRO A 96 -2.55 -13.21 -9.84
CA PRO A 96 -2.23 -14.26 -8.89
C PRO A 96 -3.03 -15.53 -9.17
N ASP A 97 -2.36 -16.67 -9.20
CA ASP A 97 -3.01 -17.97 -9.38
C ASP A 97 -3.50 -18.60 -8.05
N GLY A 98 -3.24 -17.91 -6.94
CA GLY A 98 -3.60 -18.33 -5.59
C GLY A 98 -2.48 -19.01 -4.80
N ARG A 99 -1.34 -19.34 -5.42
CA ARG A 99 -0.19 -19.90 -4.72
C ARG A 99 0.65 -18.79 -4.09
N LYS A 100 1.10 -19.03 -2.85
CA LYS A 100 2.13 -18.24 -2.19
C LYS A 100 3.45 -19.01 -2.22
N ILE A 101 4.51 -18.35 -2.66
CA ILE A 101 5.85 -18.93 -2.77
C ILE A 101 6.79 -18.19 -1.81
N PRO A 102 7.67 -18.88 -1.05
CA PRO A 102 8.67 -18.22 -0.23
C PRO A 102 9.53 -17.25 -1.04
N VAL A 103 9.87 -16.08 -0.48
CA VAL A 103 10.71 -15.11 -1.18
C VAL A 103 12.09 -15.71 -1.51
N ASP A 104 12.51 -15.58 -2.77
CA ASP A 104 13.83 -15.97 -3.23
C ASP A 104 14.82 -14.79 -3.12
N ALA A 105 16.08 -15.01 -3.49
CA ALA A 105 17.09 -13.95 -3.47
C ALA A 105 16.77 -12.78 -4.43
N ALA A 106 15.97 -13.00 -5.47
CA ALA A 106 15.54 -11.94 -6.38
C ALA A 106 14.49 -11.04 -5.73
N ARG A 107 13.63 -11.55 -4.85
CA ARG A 107 12.55 -10.80 -4.18
C ARG A 107 12.81 -10.48 -2.72
N ASN A 108 13.89 -11.00 -2.14
CA ASN A 108 14.18 -10.80 -0.72
C ASN A 108 14.49 -9.33 -0.42
N LEU A 109 13.58 -8.72 0.33
CA LEU A 109 13.64 -7.34 0.83
C LEU A 109 13.49 -7.28 2.37
N ASN A 110 13.81 -8.39 3.06
CA ASN A 110 13.77 -8.46 4.53
C ASN A 110 14.87 -7.60 5.20
N SER A 111 15.91 -7.25 4.47
CA SER A 111 16.94 -6.28 4.84
C SER A 111 17.12 -5.24 3.73
N LEU A 112 17.74 -4.10 4.04
CA LEU A 112 18.07 -3.08 3.06
C LEU A 112 18.83 -3.66 1.86
N ARG A 113 18.28 -3.46 0.67
CA ARG A 113 18.84 -3.92 -0.59
C ARG A 113 19.10 -2.73 -1.51
N LYS A 114 20.30 -2.68 -2.11
CA LYS A 114 20.66 -1.65 -3.08
C LYS A 114 19.80 -1.75 -4.34
N MET A 115 19.42 -0.59 -4.88
CA MET A 115 18.63 -0.48 -6.11
C MET A 115 19.43 -0.88 -7.36
N LYS A 116 20.77 -0.76 -7.31
CA LYS A 116 21.65 -1.16 -8.40
C LYS A 116 21.41 -2.60 -8.85
N GLY A 117 20.99 -2.77 -10.10
CA GLY A 117 20.70 -4.09 -10.69
C GLY A 117 19.46 -4.78 -10.10
N PHE A 118 18.76 -4.18 -9.14
CA PHE A 118 17.53 -4.72 -8.59
C PHE A 118 16.37 -4.44 -9.55
N GLN A 119 15.56 -5.46 -9.80
CA GLN A 119 14.31 -5.36 -10.55
C GLN A 119 13.28 -6.27 -9.87
N VAL A 120 12.09 -5.74 -9.63
CA VAL A 120 10.97 -6.47 -9.03
C VAL A 120 9.66 -5.87 -9.55
N ASP A 121 8.67 -6.73 -9.71
CA ASP A 121 7.28 -6.39 -10.03
C ASP A 121 6.40 -7.50 -9.47
N ASP A 122 6.33 -7.58 -8.15
CA ASP A 122 5.75 -8.71 -7.45
C ASP A 122 4.89 -8.26 -6.27
N VAL A 123 3.88 -9.07 -5.94
CA VAL A 123 3.02 -8.87 -4.77
C VAL A 123 3.55 -9.67 -3.60
N LEU A 124 4.22 -8.98 -2.67
CA LEU A 124 4.74 -9.55 -1.44
C LEU A 124 3.62 -9.76 -0.42
N THR A 125 3.68 -10.87 0.32
CA THR A 125 2.65 -11.27 1.29
C THR A 125 3.29 -11.97 2.49
N ASP A 126 2.46 -12.39 3.45
CA ASP A 126 2.89 -12.98 4.72
C ASP A 126 3.93 -12.06 5.39
N LEU A 127 3.54 -10.78 5.49
CA LEU A 127 4.36 -9.70 6.04
C LEU A 127 4.79 -10.01 7.49
N PRO A 128 5.84 -9.34 8.01
CA PRO A 128 6.22 -9.45 9.40
C PRO A 128 5.04 -9.28 10.36
N GLU A 129 5.09 -10.04 11.46
CA GLU A 129 4.05 -10.03 12.50
C GLU A 129 3.74 -8.59 12.92
N PHE A 130 2.45 -8.25 12.93
CA PHE A 130 2.01 -6.89 13.21
C PHE A 130 2.27 -6.51 14.67
N LYS A 131 3.27 -5.64 14.88
CA LYS A 131 3.65 -5.09 16.18
C LYS A 131 3.55 -3.57 16.10
N PRO A 132 2.39 -3.00 16.42
CA PRO A 132 2.16 -1.58 16.23
C PRO A 132 3.00 -0.74 17.21
N ASN A 133 3.39 0.44 16.75
CA ASN A 133 3.87 1.52 17.58
C ASN A 133 2.72 2.13 18.42
N ALA A 134 3.01 3.18 19.19
CA ALA A 134 2.02 3.86 20.04
C ALA A 134 0.81 4.45 19.28
N PHE A 135 0.89 4.57 17.95
CA PHE A 135 -0.16 5.08 17.09
C PHE A 135 -0.95 3.97 16.36
N GLY A 136 -0.72 2.70 16.70
CA GLY A 136 -1.43 1.59 16.06
C GLY A 136 -0.88 1.23 14.68
N MET A 137 0.34 1.65 14.34
CA MET A 137 0.93 1.54 13.01
C MET A 137 2.24 0.75 13.04
N MET A 138 2.60 0.06 11.96
CA MET A 138 3.87 -0.67 11.82
C MET A 138 4.56 -0.31 10.51
N GLU A 139 5.90 -0.22 10.52
CA GLU A 139 6.71 -0.05 9.31
C GLU A 139 6.48 -1.23 8.36
N ARG A 140 6.12 -0.93 7.11
CA ARG A 140 5.92 -1.91 6.03
C ARG A 140 6.87 -1.74 4.87
N GLY A 141 7.41 -0.53 4.68
CA GLY A 141 8.34 -0.25 3.60
C GLY A 141 9.26 0.92 3.93
N ARG A 142 10.47 0.87 3.37
CA ARG A 142 11.49 1.90 3.56
C ARG A 142 12.27 2.08 2.27
N VAL A 143 12.41 3.32 1.83
CA VAL A 143 13.41 3.70 0.83
C VAL A 143 14.41 4.64 1.47
N GLN A 144 15.67 4.21 1.51
CA GLN A 144 16.75 4.93 2.15
C GLN A 144 17.70 5.52 1.09
N GLY A 145 17.92 6.84 1.16
CA GLY A 145 18.97 7.49 0.37
C GLY A 145 20.36 7.24 0.96
N ALA A 146 21.43 7.61 0.25
CA ALA A 146 22.79 7.49 0.80
C ALA A 146 23.14 8.59 1.82
N LYS A 147 22.40 9.70 1.84
CA LYS A 147 22.41 10.64 2.96
C LYS A 147 21.52 10.10 4.08
N GLN A 148 21.72 10.61 5.29
CA GLN A 148 21.04 10.20 6.54
C GLN A 148 19.51 10.44 6.56
N HIS A 149 18.77 10.15 5.48
CA HIS A 149 17.31 10.25 5.43
C HIS A 149 16.69 9.05 4.71
N ALA A 150 15.53 8.62 5.20
CA ALA A 150 14.71 7.60 4.58
C ALA A 150 13.25 8.06 4.50
N MET A 151 12.57 7.66 3.43
CA MET A 151 11.11 7.61 3.39
C MET A 151 10.68 6.27 3.97
N VAL A 152 9.83 6.31 4.99
CA VAL A 152 9.33 5.14 5.70
C VAL A 152 7.80 5.13 5.63
N MET A 153 7.26 4.02 5.17
CA MET A 153 5.84 3.75 5.12
C MET A 153 5.43 2.96 6.33
N TYR A 154 4.52 3.53 7.11
CA TYR A 154 3.82 2.89 8.20
C TYR A 154 2.39 2.59 7.77
N CYS A 155 1.88 1.42 8.16
CA CYS A 155 0.52 0.99 7.86
C CYS A 155 -0.14 0.48 9.15
N ASP A 156 -1.45 0.60 9.25
CA ASP A 156 -2.20 -0.18 10.23
C ASP A 156 -2.30 -1.67 9.78
N ASN A 157 -3.04 -2.48 10.53
CA ASN A 157 -3.16 -3.91 10.25
C ASN A 157 -4.11 -4.26 9.08
N SER A 158 -4.71 -3.28 8.41
CA SER A 158 -5.60 -3.51 7.27
C SER A 158 -4.84 -3.89 6.00
N TRP A 159 -3.55 -3.53 5.93
CA TRP A 159 -2.69 -3.68 4.75
C TRP A 159 -1.87 -4.96 4.86
N ARG A 160 -2.29 -5.98 4.12
CA ARG A 160 -1.79 -7.37 4.27
C ARG A 160 -0.80 -7.78 3.18
N ASP A 161 -0.84 -7.11 2.04
CA ASP A 161 0.00 -7.38 0.86
C ASP A 161 0.73 -6.09 0.45
N MET A 162 1.91 -6.22 -0.15
CA MET A 162 2.71 -5.09 -0.63
C MET A 162 3.16 -5.34 -2.08
N VAL A 163 2.72 -4.53 -3.05
CA VAL A 163 3.34 -4.56 -4.39
C VAL A 163 4.64 -3.75 -4.33
N VAL A 164 5.70 -4.32 -4.87
CA VAL A 164 6.96 -3.59 -5.05
C VAL A 164 7.30 -3.62 -6.53
N PHE A 165 7.36 -2.44 -7.13
CA PHE A 165 7.65 -2.28 -8.56
C PHE A 165 8.82 -1.33 -8.79
N THR A 166 9.76 -1.77 -9.61
CA THR A 166 10.89 -0.95 -10.07
C THR A 166 10.76 -0.70 -11.58
N PRO A 167 10.36 0.51 -12.00
CA PRO A 167 10.26 0.86 -13.41
C PRO A 167 11.60 0.72 -14.13
N GLY A 168 11.54 0.43 -15.43
CA GLY A 168 12.73 0.30 -16.29
C GLY A 168 13.62 1.56 -16.33
N SER A 169 13.05 2.75 -16.11
CA SER A 169 13.81 4.01 -16.02
C SER A 169 14.72 4.08 -14.79
N ARG A 170 14.41 3.32 -13.73
CA ARG A 170 15.09 3.32 -12.42
C ARG A 170 15.21 4.72 -11.78
N THR A 171 14.39 5.68 -12.20
CA THR A 171 14.28 7.01 -11.59
C THR A 171 13.24 7.07 -10.48
N SER A 172 12.60 5.94 -10.18
CA SER A 172 11.59 5.82 -9.13
C SER A 172 11.46 4.38 -8.66
N VAL A 173 10.71 4.18 -7.58
CA VAL A 173 10.27 2.88 -7.07
C VAL A 173 8.85 3.01 -6.52
N CYS A 174 8.05 1.96 -6.65
CA CYS A 174 6.74 1.86 -6.02
C CYS A 174 6.81 0.90 -4.83
N ILE A 175 6.19 1.31 -3.73
CA ILE A 175 5.86 0.44 -2.61
C ILE A 175 4.38 0.65 -2.36
N GLU A 176 3.56 -0.37 -2.58
CA GLU A 176 2.12 -0.23 -2.68
C GLU A 176 1.44 -1.09 -1.61
N PRO A 177 0.85 -0.49 -0.57
CA PRO A 177 0.12 -1.24 0.44
C PRO A 177 -1.26 -1.61 -0.11
N TYR A 178 -1.58 -2.89 -0.08
CA TYR A 178 -2.85 -3.45 -0.56
C TYR A 178 -3.59 -4.16 0.60
N THR A 179 -4.89 -3.92 0.73
CA THR A 179 -5.74 -4.65 1.69
C THR A 179 -6.13 -6.03 1.15
N CYS A 180 -6.10 -6.21 -0.17
CA CYS A 180 -6.34 -7.48 -0.85
C CYS A 180 -5.41 -7.61 -2.07
N VAL A 181 -5.07 -8.84 -2.43
CA VAL A 181 -4.24 -9.12 -3.62
C VAL A 181 -5.01 -8.78 -4.91
N THR A 182 -4.31 -8.52 -6.01
CA THR A 182 -4.89 -8.46 -7.36
C THR A 182 -5.81 -9.66 -7.62
N ASP A 183 -6.92 -9.46 -8.31
CA ASP A 183 -7.91 -10.52 -8.60
C ASP A 183 -8.60 -11.15 -7.36
N ALA A 184 -8.60 -10.44 -6.22
CA ALA A 184 -9.09 -10.97 -4.95
C ALA A 184 -10.51 -11.56 -5.01
N ILE A 185 -11.43 -10.94 -5.76
CA ILE A 185 -12.81 -11.42 -5.87
C ILE A 185 -12.87 -12.82 -6.47
N ASN A 186 -12.10 -13.09 -7.52
CA ASN A 186 -12.09 -14.38 -8.20
C ASN A 186 -11.36 -15.45 -7.38
N LEU A 187 -10.29 -15.08 -6.68
CA LEU A 187 -9.61 -15.98 -5.74
C LEU A 187 -10.51 -16.36 -4.55
N GLN A 188 -11.28 -15.40 -4.02
CA GLN A 188 -12.20 -15.64 -2.91
C GLN A 188 -13.30 -16.64 -3.32
N GLN A 189 -13.81 -16.55 -4.55
CA GLN A 189 -14.78 -17.52 -5.09
C GLN A 189 -14.20 -18.94 -5.21
N LYS A 190 -12.88 -19.08 -5.37
CA LYS A 190 -12.16 -20.35 -5.35
C LYS A 190 -11.82 -20.84 -3.94
N GLY A 191 -12.26 -20.12 -2.89
CA GLY A 191 -11.99 -20.46 -1.49
C GLY A 191 -10.60 -20.07 -1.00
N ILE A 192 -9.90 -19.21 -1.72
CA ILE A 192 -8.55 -18.74 -1.39
C ILE A 192 -8.65 -17.42 -0.64
N ASP A 193 -8.02 -17.30 0.52
CA ASP A 193 -7.97 -16.04 1.29
C ASP A 193 -7.14 -14.98 0.55
N SER A 194 -7.84 -14.12 -0.19
CA SER A 194 -7.28 -13.04 -0.98
C SER A 194 -7.32 -11.68 -0.28
N GLY A 195 -7.89 -11.61 0.94
CA GLY A 195 -8.06 -10.36 1.68
C GLY A 195 -9.24 -9.50 1.24
N LEU A 196 -10.14 -10.02 0.40
CA LEU A 196 -11.35 -9.29 0.00
C LEU A 196 -12.16 -8.90 1.24
N LEU A 197 -12.41 -7.60 1.40
CA LEU A 197 -13.23 -7.08 2.50
C LEU A 197 -14.69 -7.01 2.06
N ILE A 198 -15.62 -7.25 2.99
CA ILE A 198 -17.07 -7.15 2.73
C ILE A 198 -17.71 -6.33 3.84
N LEU A 199 -18.26 -5.16 3.48
CA LEU A 199 -19.03 -4.35 4.41
C LEU A 199 -20.51 -4.77 4.41
N PRO A 200 -21.13 -4.96 5.59
CA PRO A 200 -22.58 -5.11 5.66
C PRO A 200 -23.27 -3.78 5.27
N PRO A 201 -24.60 -3.79 5.05
CA PRO A 201 -25.38 -2.57 4.88
C PRO A 201 -25.11 -1.56 5.99
N SER A 202 -24.92 -0.28 5.65
CA SER A 202 -24.49 0.79 6.59
C SER A 202 -23.14 0.57 7.27
N GLY A 203 -22.37 -0.44 6.82
CA GLY A 203 -21.05 -0.76 7.33
C GLY A 203 -20.02 0.31 6.98
N ARG A 204 -18.97 0.39 7.80
CA ARG A 204 -17.85 1.32 7.63
C ARG A 204 -16.53 0.61 7.89
N HIS A 205 -15.55 0.83 7.01
CA HIS A 205 -14.16 0.43 7.19
C HIS A 205 -13.29 1.69 7.25
N GLN A 206 -12.23 1.64 8.06
CA GLN A 206 -11.23 2.70 8.16
C GLN A 206 -9.86 2.07 8.08
N SER A 207 -8.97 2.69 7.31
CA SER A 207 -7.58 2.26 7.17
C SER A 207 -6.64 3.47 7.11
N LEU A 208 -5.43 3.33 7.64
CA LEU A 208 -4.43 4.38 7.70
C LEU A 208 -3.10 3.92 7.09
N VAL A 209 -2.51 4.79 6.28
CA VAL A 209 -1.11 4.75 5.84
C VAL A 209 -0.44 6.05 6.22
N GLU A 210 0.80 6.01 6.68
CA GLU A 210 1.61 7.20 6.97
C GLU A 210 2.93 7.08 6.22
N LEU A 211 3.27 8.12 5.46
CA LEU A 211 4.58 8.28 4.83
C LEU A 211 5.38 9.28 5.65
N ARG A 212 6.52 8.87 6.19
CA ARG A 212 7.35 9.70 7.07
C ARG A 212 8.76 9.82 6.53
N ILE A 213 9.31 11.04 6.58
CA ILE A 213 10.75 11.26 6.39
C ILE A 213 11.44 11.14 7.75
N GLU A 214 12.37 10.19 7.86
CA GLU A 214 13.15 9.92 9.07
C GLU A 214 14.63 10.21 8.84
N GLN A 215 15.34 10.67 9.87
CA GLN A 215 16.79 10.71 9.85
C GLN A 215 17.36 9.31 10.13
N CYS A 216 18.23 8.83 9.25
CA CYS A 216 18.99 7.60 9.47
C CYS A 216 20.22 7.94 10.35
N GLY A 217 20.53 7.10 11.34
CA GLY A 217 21.58 7.37 12.33
C GLY A 217 22.92 7.83 11.74
N SER A 218 23.63 8.65 12.52
CA SER A 218 24.99 9.11 12.27
C SER A 218 26.01 7.99 12.28
#